data_AF-A0A955KZE0-F1
#
_entry.id   AF-A0A955KZE0-F1
#
_cell.length_a   1.000
_cell.length_b   1.000
_cell.length_c   1.000
_cell.angle_alpha   90.00
_cell.angle_beta   90.00
_cell.angle_gamma   90.00
#
_symmetry.space_group_name_H-M   'P 1'
#
loop_
_entity.id
_entity.type
_entity.pdbx_description
1 polymer ?
#
loop_
_entity_poly.entity_id
_entity_poly.type
_entity_poly.pdbx_seq_one_letter_code
_entity_poly.pdbx_strand_id
1 'polypeptide(L)' 'MTTGSAEILCENITDMTIDEIFAMTSDDILAMTEIEVTNRRKLALILPLLSLRNALHTYLCDGVRDDFGTLLEL' A
#
# COMPACT_ATOMS: atom_id res chain seq x y z
N MET A 1 -13.83 -3.69 2.93
CA MET A 1 -12.79 -2.64 3.04
C MET A 1 -11.53 -3.09 2.33
N THR A 2 -10.87 -4.16 2.78
CA THR A 2 -9.64 -4.69 2.15
C THR A 2 -9.79 -5.01 0.65
N THR A 3 -10.91 -5.62 0.24
CA THR A 3 -11.20 -5.90 -1.17
C THR A 3 -11.35 -4.63 -2.00
N GLY A 4 -12.10 -3.64 -1.49
CA GLY A 4 -12.29 -2.36 -2.18
C GLY A 4 -11.01 -1.53 -2.26
N SER A 5 -10.18 -1.53 -1.22
CA SER A 5 -8.87 -0.87 -1.28
C SER A 5 -7.90 -1.55 -2.25
N ALA A 6 -7.99 -2.87 -2.39
CA ALA A 6 -7.17 -3.60 -3.36
C ALA A 6 -7.59 -3.28 -4.80
N GLU A 7 -8.90 -3.17 -5.07
CA GLU A 7 -9.43 -2.77 -6.37
C GLU A 7 -8.98 -1.36 -6.75
N ILE A 8 -9.17 -0.38 -5.85
CA ILE A 8 -8.69 1.00 -6.04
C ILE A 8 -7.18 1.03 -6.27
N LEU A 9 -6.40 0.30 -5.48
CA LEU A 9 -4.94 0.25 -5.66
C LEU A 9 -4.58 -0.27 -7.06
N CYS A 10 -5.16 -1.39 -7.49
CA CYS A 10 -4.89 -1.97 -8.80
C CYS A 10 -5.18 -0.99 -9.95
N GLU A 11 -6.27 -0.23 -9.86
CA GLU A 11 -6.61 0.80 -10.86
C GLU A 11 -5.55 1.91 -10.93
N ASN A 12 -4.97 2.28 -9.79
CA ASN A 12 -4.04 3.42 -9.71
C ASN A 12 -2.57 3.07 -9.99
N ILE A 13 -2.16 1.80 -9.86
CA ILE A 13 -0.75 1.38 -10.04
C ILE A 13 -0.39 0.90 -11.44
N THR A 14 -1.35 0.78 -12.36
CA THR A 14 -1.16 0.08 -13.65
C THR A 14 -0.06 0.70 -14.52
N ASP A 15 0.21 2.00 -14.41
CA ASP A 15 1.25 2.71 -15.14
C ASP A 15 2.45 3.15 -14.27
N MET A 16 2.53 2.63 -13.03
CA MET A 16 3.60 2.97 -12.10
C MET A 16 4.80 2.01 -12.23
N THR A 17 5.99 2.58 -12.09
CA THR A 17 7.23 1.82 -11.90
C THR A 17 7.30 1.23 -10.49
N ILE A 18 8.16 0.22 -10.31
CA ILE A 18 8.40 -0.40 -9.00
C ILE A 18 8.88 0.64 -7.97
N ASP A 19 9.76 1.56 -8.37
CA ASP A 19 10.28 2.60 -7.49
C ASP A 19 9.19 3.58 -7.04
N GLU A 20 8.27 3.94 -7.93
CA GLU A 20 7.10 4.76 -7.59
C GLU A 20 6.17 4.03 -6.60
N ILE A 21 6.00 2.71 -6.75
CA ILE A 21 5.22 1.90 -5.80
C ILE A 21 5.89 1.88 -4.42
N PHE A 22 7.22 1.78 -4.35
CA PHE A 22 7.94 1.83 -3.07
C PHE A 22 7.89 3.20 -2.40
N ALA A 23 7.76 4.28 -3.19
CA ALA A 23 7.60 5.63 -2.67
C ALA A 23 6.19 5.92 -2.12
N MET A 24 5.19 5.07 -2.40
CA MET A 24 3.83 5.26 -1.91
C MET A 24 3.74 5.12 -0.39
N THR A 25 2.95 6.01 0.20
CA THR A 25 2.69 6.12 1.64
C THR A 25 1.25 5.70 1.97
N SER A 26 0.95 5.61 3.27
CA SER A 26 -0.42 5.39 3.73
C SER A 26 -1.36 6.56 3.38
N ASP A 27 -0.84 7.78 3.26
CA ASP A 27 -1.64 8.95 2.91
C ASP A 27 -2.03 8.96 1.43
N ASP A 28 -1.18 8.45 0.54
CA ASP A 28 -1.53 8.29 -0.89
C ASP A 28 -2.73 7.34 -1.06
N ILE A 29 -2.72 6.22 -0.33
CA ILE A 29 -3.84 5.27 -0.34
C ILE A 29 -5.11 5.92 0.21
N LEU A 30 -5.00 6.73 1.26
CA LEU A 30 -6.15 7.43 1.83
C LEU A 30 -6.73 8.43 0.82
N ALA A 31 -5.87 9.20 0.15
CA ALA A 31 -6.26 10.16 -0.88
C ALA A 31 -6.99 9.48 -2.05
N MET A 32 -6.56 8.28 -2.46
CA MET A 32 -7.23 7.49 -3.51
C MET A 32 -8.65 7.04 -3.14
N THR A 33 -8.96 6.87 -1.85
CA THR A 33 -10.27 6.36 -1.43
C THR A 33 -11.34 7.43 -1.28
N GLU A 34 -10.97 8.72 -1.23
CA GLU A 34 -11.88 9.86 -0.94
C GLU A 34 -12.75 9.68 0.33
N ILE A 35 -12.38 8.74 1.22
CA ILE A 35 -13.16 8.38 2.40
C ILE A 35 -12.36 8.68 3.66
N GLU A 36 -12.97 9.45 4.56
CA GLU A 36 -12.42 9.65 5.90
C GLU A 36 -12.58 8.35 6.72
N VAL A 37 -11.46 7.74 7.09
CA VAL A 37 -11.46 6.51 7.88
C VAL A 37 -10.88 6.70 9.27
N THR A 38 -11.43 5.97 10.22
CA THR A 38 -10.89 5.90 11.58
C THR A 38 -9.49 5.28 11.58
N ASN A 39 -8.65 5.62 12.56
CA ASN A 39 -7.29 5.04 12.70
C ASN A 39 -7.30 3.51 12.68
N ARG A 40 -8.32 2.87 13.27
CA ARG A 40 -8.49 1.41 13.27
C ARG A 40 -8.67 0.83 11.86
N ARG A 41 -9.26 1.60 10.94
CA ARG A 41 -9.55 1.19 9.57
C ARG A 41 -8.41 1.49 8.59
N LYS A 42 -7.47 2.38 8.94
CA LYS A 42 -6.26 2.66 8.14
C LYS A 42 -5.46 1.39 7.84
N LEU A 43 -5.27 0.52 8.83
CA LEU A 43 -4.57 -0.77 8.67
C LEU A 43 -5.18 -1.65 7.56
N ALA A 44 -6.52 -1.67 7.47
CA ALA A 44 -7.21 -2.46 6.45
C ALA A 44 -7.09 -1.85 5.05
N LEU A 45 -6.98 -0.53 4.95
CA LEU A 45 -6.80 0.18 3.67
C LEU A 45 -5.39 0.02 3.11
N ILE A 46 -4.36 0.05 3.97
CA ILE A 46 -2.95 -0.02 3.54
C ILE A 46 -2.45 -1.45 3.32
N LEU A 47 -3.20 -2.46 3.77
CA LEU A 47 -2.83 -3.86 3.63
C LEU A 47 -2.53 -4.28 2.18
N PRO A 48 -3.27 -3.85 1.15
CA PRO A 48 -2.95 -4.16 -0.25
C PRO A 48 -1.59 -3.59 -0.68
N LEU A 49 -1.28 -2.34 -0.32
CA LEU A 49 0.02 -1.72 -0.62
C LEU A 49 1.16 -2.48 0.07
N LEU A 50 0.97 -2.82 1.35
CA LEU A 50 1.94 -3.63 2.11
C LEU A 50 2.17 -5.00 1.47
N SER A 51 1.09 -5.64 1.00
CA SER A 51 1.15 -6.95 0.34
C SER A 51 1.90 -6.86 -1.00
N LEU A 52 1.62 -5.80 -1.78
CA LEU A 52 2.28 -5.54 -3.05
C LEU A 52 3.78 -5.28 -2.87
N ARG A 53 4.17 -4.37 -1.96
CA ARG A 53 5.58 -4.07 -1.69
C ARG A 53 6.36 -5.31 -1.26
N ASN A 54 5.81 -6.12 -0.37
CA ASN A 54 6.44 -7.38 0.03
C ASN A 54 6.53 -8.40 -1.11
N ALA A 55 5.55 -8.45 -2.01
CA ALA A 55 5.64 -9.26 -3.22
C ALA A 55 6.74 -8.75 -4.17
N LEU A 56 6.91 -7.43 -4.29
CA LEU A 56 7.98 -6.81 -5.08
C LEU A 56 9.37 -7.08 -4.48
N HIS A 57 9.56 -6.96 -3.16
CA HIS A 57 10.79 -7.36 -2.48
C HIS A 57 11.12 -8.84 -2.71
N THR A 58 10.09 -9.71 -2.68
CA THR A 58 10.25 -11.13 -3.01
C THR A 58 10.67 -11.32 -4.48
N TYR A 59 10.07 -10.57 -5.40
CA TYR A 59 10.43 -10.59 -6.83
C TYR A 59 11.87 -10.13 -7.07
N LEU A 60 12.32 -9.08 -6.38
CA LEU A 60 13.66 -8.52 -6.47
C LEU A 60 14.72 -9.33 -5.72
N CYS A 61 14.32 -10.27 -4.87
CA CYS A 61 15.21 -11.10 -4.03
C CYS A 61 16.15 -10.26 -3.13
N ASP A 62 15.70 -9.10 -2.64
CA ASP A 62 16.52 -8.16 -1.86
C ASP A 62 16.59 -8.49 -0.36
N GLY A 63 15.74 -9.39 0.13
CA GLY A 63 15.69 -9.79 1.54
C GLY A 63 15.01 -8.76 2.46
N VAL A 64 14.40 -7.71 1.90
CA VAL A 64 13.64 -6.71 2.63
C VAL A 64 12.22 -7.22 2.91
N ARG A 65 11.68 -6.85 4.07
CA ARG A 65 10.29 -7.15 4.43
C ARG A 65 9.70 -5.94 5.13
N ASP A 66 8.71 -5.36 4.49
CA ASP A 66 7.94 -4.26 5.04
C ASP A 66 6.90 -4.78 6.02
N ASP A 67 6.60 -3.96 7.01
CA ASP A 67 5.50 -4.13 7.94
C ASP A 67 4.61 -2.88 8.00
N PHE A 68 3.61 -2.88 8.88
CA PHE A 68 2.72 -1.72 9.04
C PHE A 68 3.46 -0.48 9.55
N GLY A 69 4.52 -0.63 10.35
CA GLY A 69 5.32 0.50 10.84
C GLY A 69 6.03 1.21 9.69
N THR A 70 6.45 0.43 8.69
CA THR A 70 7.12 0.94 7.48
C THR A 70 6.24 1.91 6.68
N LEU A 71 4.91 1.72 6.67
CA LEU A 71 3.96 2.55 5.90
C LEU A 71 3.26 3.64 6.70
N LEU A 72 3.24 3.52 8.04
CA LEU A 72 2.48 4.41 8.93
C LEU A 72 3.34 5.51 9.58
N GLU A 73 4.64 5.58 9.27
CA GLU A 73 5.60 6.47 9.96
C GLU A 73 5.46 6.39 11.49
N LEU A 74 5.34 5.16 12.02
CA LEU A 74 5.20 4.88 13.47
C LEU A 74 6.55 4.79 14.18
#